data_AF-A0A7C2GZ57-F1
#
_entry.id   AF-A0A7C2GZ57-F1
#
_cell.length_a   1.000
_cell.length_b   1.000
_cell.length_c   1.000
_cell.angle_alpha   90.00
_cell.angle_beta   90.00
_cell.angle_gamma   90.00
#
_symmetry.space_group_name_H-M   'P 1'
#
loop_
_entity.id
_entity.type
_entity.pdbx_description
1 polymer ?
#
loop_
_entity_poly.entity_id
_entity_poly.type
_entity_poly.pdbx_seq_one_letter_code
_entity_poly.pdbx_strand_id
1 'polypeptide(L)'
;MIERGQKTLKPDGCNRILAKKFSVPIGLFIFLILWSTFIKEIEGTSLPAATDRRIAILNLAVELEKVATVLAEDTFQYFKTRGGLIAEREQAILFKAEAFAASCRLFIRLTEERTGYFSAQYLRTNLFQAFVYLSRSFYELEKEMHGSGVMPYALADCRRLLDRIDREFSSWPAEDNLAYLHQKYVKGANQTVYMIERLGPGLYVRHAFKNLESLYRYNYNLKRGKDPWKYLVVVSEAVLSSLPEGEMIELNFEGCLVMELGSGTNRPVYLIEKGKKRPLTTPQVLQRLGGWLRVMEIPAEVLQSYPVGEPIN
;
A
#
# COMPACT_ATOMS: atom_id res chain seq x y z
N MET A 1 30.81 52.51 41.89
CA MET A 1 30.95 51.34 42.79
C MET A 1 30.12 50.22 42.19
N ILE A 2 30.77 49.11 41.86
CA ILE A 2 30.25 47.82 41.34
C ILE A 2 29.92 47.78 39.83
N GLU A 3 30.98 47.44 39.08
CA GLU A 3 30.93 46.68 37.83
C GLU A 3 30.31 45.30 38.06
N ARG A 4 29.46 44.83 37.13
CA ARG A 4 29.24 43.40 36.89
C ARG A 4 29.19 43.16 35.40
N GLY A 5 30.22 42.48 34.92
CA GLY A 5 30.39 42.08 33.52
C GLY A 5 29.38 41.03 33.08
N GLN A 6 28.95 41.15 31.83
CA GLN A 6 28.35 40.06 31.09
C GLN A 6 29.38 39.50 30.12
N LYS A 7 29.76 38.25 30.40
CA LYS A 7 30.61 37.41 29.57
C LYS A 7 29.90 37.09 28.25
N THR A 8 30.61 37.35 27.17
CA THR A 8 30.36 36.84 25.82
C THR A 8 30.47 35.31 25.80
N LEU A 9 29.38 34.63 25.45
CA LEU A 9 29.38 33.23 25.02
C LEU A 9 28.96 33.19 23.56
N LYS A 10 29.94 32.94 22.68
CA LYS A 10 29.70 32.37 21.35
C LYS A 10 29.26 30.92 21.52
N PRO A 11 28.34 30.44 20.69
CA PRO A 11 28.38 29.06 20.25
C PRO A 11 28.70 28.97 18.76
N ASP A 12 29.61 28.04 18.51
CA ASP A 12 30.20 27.62 17.27
C ASP A 12 29.20 27.20 16.19
N GLY A 13 29.69 27.25 14.95
CA GLY A 13 28.93 26.95 13.76
C GLY A 13 28.44 25.51 13.73
N CYS A 14 27.22 25.35 13.22
CA CYS A 14 26.72 24.06 12.79
C CYS A 14 26.20 24.18 11.36
N ASN A 15 26.62 23.21 10.55
CA ASN A 15 26.56 23.16 9.11
C ASN A 15 25.16 23.37 8.53
N ARG A 16 25.05 24.32 7.59
CA ARG A 16 23.98 24.36 6.59
C ARG A 16 24.12 23.14 5.68
N ILE A 17 23.37 22.08 5.96
CA ILE A 17 23.09 21.03 4.96
C ILE A 17 22.10 21.64 3.97
N LEU A 18 22.63 22.07 2.83
CA LEU A 18 21.87 22.41 1.63
C LEU A 18 21.16 21.13 1.14
N ALA A 19 19.91 20.94 1.56
CA ALA A 19 18.99 20.06 0.86
C ALA A 19 18.71 20.67 -0.53
N LYS A 20 19.49 20.26 -1.54
CA LYS A 20 19.17 20.55 -2.95
C LYS A 20 17.83 19.88 -3.27
N LYS A 21 16.76 20.68 -3.32
CA LYS A 21 15.51 20.31 -3.99
C LYS A 21 15.82 20.08 -5.47
N PHE A 22 15.96 18.81 -5.87
CA PHE A 22 15.86 18.43 -7.28
C PHE A 22 14.39 18.41 -7.66
N SER A 23 13.90 19.54 -8.17
CA SER A 23 12.59 19.66 -8.81
C SER A 23 12.81 19.67 -10.32
N VAL A 24 12.65 18.52 -10.96
CA VAL A 24 12.47 18.44 -12.43
C VAL A 24 11.02 18.01 -12.65
N PRO A 25 10.23 18.74 -13.46
CA PRO A 25 8.79 18.52 -13.53
C PRO A 25 8.47 17.23 -14.29
N ILE A 26 8.06 16.22 -13.53
CA ILE A 26 7.48 14.95 -14.01
C ILE A 26 6.14 15.21 -14.77
N GLY A 27 5.62 16.44 -14.72
CA GLY A 27 4.29 16.81 -15.21
C GLY A 27 4.04 16.74 -16.72
N LEU A 28 5.04 16.98 -17.57
CA LEU A 28 4.80 17.09 -19.02
C LEU A 28 4.63 15.72 -19.70
N PHE A 29 5.36 14.71 -19.23
CA PHE A 29 5.32 13.36 -19.81
C PHE A 29 4.04 12.60 -19.42
N ILE A 30 3.47 12.90 -18.25
CA ILE A 30 2.24 12.26 -17.76
C ILE A 30 1.00 12.77 -18.51
N PHE A 31 1.01 14.02 -18.98
CA PHE A 31 -0.16 14.63 -19.64
C PHE A 31 -0.44 14.05 -21.03
N LEU A 32 0.59 13.63 -21.77
CA LEU A 32 0.44 13.08 -23.12
C LEU A 32 0.04 11.59 -23.14
N ILE A 33 0.40 10.82 -22.11
CA ILE A 33 0.08 9.38 -22.04
C ILE A 33 -1.34 9.15 -21.48
N LEU A 34 -1.80 9.99 -20.54
CA LEU A 34 -3.13 9.84 -19.93
C LEU A 34 -4.28 10.22 -20.88
N TRP A 35 -4.08 11.13 -21.84
CA TRP A 35 -5.17 11.53 -22.76
C TRP A 35 -5.57 10.40 -23.73
N SER A 36 -4.64 9.51 -24.11
CA SER A 36 -4.96 8.42 -25.05
C SER A 36 -5.63 7.21 -24.40
N THR A 37 -5.48 7.02 -23.08
CA THR A 37 -6.14 5.92 -22.34
C THR A 37 -7.52 6.32 -21.80
N PHE A 38 -7.79 7.61 -21.63
CA PHE A 38 -9.03 8.12 -21.00
C PHE A 38 -10.31 7.95 -21.84
N ILE A 39 -10.21 7.73 -23.16
CA ILE A 39 -11.40 7.67 -24.04
C ILE A 39 -12.02 6.26 -24.13
N LYS A 40 -11.43 5.21 -23.53
CA LYS A 40 -11.88 3.81 -23.74
C LYS A 40 -12.67 3.14 -22.60
N GLU A 41 -12.89 3.78 -21.45
CA GLU A 41 -13.37 3.07 -20.24
C GLU A 41 -14.68 3.59 -19.62
N ILE A 42 -15.50 4.37 -20.35
CA ILE A 42 -16.76 4.92 -19.81
C ILE A 42 -18.01 4.05 -20.14
N GLU A 43 -17.89 2.94 -20.87
CA GLU A 43 -19.05 2.10 -21.18
C GLU A 43 -19.11 0.80 -20.36
N GLY A 44 -19.91 0.86 -19.27
CA GLY A 44 -20.81 -0.23 -18.87
C GLY A 44 -20.21 -1.51 -18.29
N THR A 45 -19.80 -1.50 -17.01
CA THR A 45 -19.66 -2.75 -16.23
C THR A 45 -20.93 -3.05 -15.41
N SER A 46 -21.77 -3.86 -16.06
CA SER A 46 -22.90 -4.69 -15.62
C SER A 46 -23.30 -4.75 -14.12
N LEU A 47 -24.52 -4.29 -13.83
CA LEU A 47 -25.28 -4.45 -12.56
C LEU A 47 -25.28 -5.87 -11.92
N PRO A 48 -25.33 -7.00 -12.66
CA PRO A 48 -25.37 -8.34 -12.08
C PRO A 48 -24.13 -8.70 -11.25
N ALA A 49 -22.93 -8.31 -11.71
CA ALA A 49 -21.68 -8.65 -11.03
C ALA A 49 -21.51 -7.93 -9.69
N ALA A 50 -22.13 -6.76 -9.53
CA ALA A 50 -22.13 -6.02 -8.27
C ALA A 50 -23.07 -6.65 -7.23
N THR A 51 -24.23 -7.14 -7.66
CA THR A 51 -25.20 -7.85 -6.81
C THR A 51 -24.62 -9.15 -6.27
N ASP A 52 -23.97 -9.95 -7.12
CA ASP A 52 -23.36 -11.22 -6.73
C ASP A 52 -22.27 -11.05 -5.67
N ARG A 53 -21.45 -10.00 -5.81
CA ARG A 53 -20.37 -9.69 -4.84
C ARG A 53 -20.88 -9.20 -3.50
N ARG A 54 -21.93 -8.37 -3.53
CA ARG A 54 -22.57 -7.91 -2.29
C ARG A 54 -23.13 -9.10 -1.50
N ILE A 55 -23.73 -10.07 -2.17
CA ILE A 55 -24.22 -11.31 -1.55
C ILE A 55 -23.05 -12.12 -0.96
N ALA A 56 -21.92 -12.24 -1.67
CA ALA A 56 -20.73 -12.89 -1.14
C ALA A 56 -20.20 -12.21 0.15
N ILE A 57 -20.10 -10.88 0.14
CA ILE A 57 -19.72 -10.09 1.33
C ILE A 57 -20.70 -10.31 2.48
N LEU A 58 -22.01 -10.31 2.20
CA LEU A 58 -23.04 -10.54 3.21
C LEU A 58 -22.91 -11.92 3.84
N ASN A 59 -22.73 -12.97 3.04
CA ASN A 59 -22.58 -14.34 3.55
C ASN A 59 -21.36 -14.47 4.47
N LEU A 60 -20.23 -13.89 4.06
CA LEU A 60 -19.02 -13.84 4.88
C LEU A 60 -19.21 -13.03 6.17
N ALA A 61 -19.95 -11.92 6.10
CA ALA A 61 -20.26 -11.11 7.28
C ALA A 61 -21.14 -11.85 8.29
N VAL A 62 -22.11 -12.64 7.80
CA VAL A 62 -22.95 -13.51 8.64
C VAL A 62 -22.12 -14.62 9.30
N GLU A 63 -21.18 -15.23 8.57
CA GLU A 63 -20.23 -16.19 9.16
C GLU A 63 -19.37 -15.52 10.23
N LEU A 64 -18.84 -14.32 9.95
CA LEU A 64 -18.01 -13.57 10.88
C LEU A 64 -18.76 -13.22 12.17
N GLU A 65 -20.02 -12.78 12.07
CA GLU A 65 -20.83 -12.41 13.23
C GLU A 65 -21.08 -13.59 14.16
N LYS A 66 -21.32 -14.79 13.60
CA LYS A 66 -21.48 -16.02 14.39
C LYS A 66 -20.20 -16.33 15.18
N VAL A 67 -19.04 -16.28 14.52
CA VAL A 67 -17.74 -16.54 15.17
C VAL A 67 -17.43 -15.46 16.21
N ALA A 68 -17.70 -14.19 15.91
CA ALA A 68 -17.49 -13.07 16.82
C ALA A 68 -18.36 -13.16 18.08
N THR A 69 -19.62 -13.59 17.94
CA THR A 69 -20.54 -13.79 19.07
C THR A 69 -20.08 -14.94 19.96
N VAL A 70 -19.67 -16.07 19.38
CA VAL A 70 -19.09 -17.19 20.13
C VAL A 70 -17.81 -16.75 20.84
N LEU A 71 -16.94 -16.00 20.17
CA LEU A 71 -15.72 -15.44 20.77
C LEU A 71 -16.02 -14.57 21.99
N ALA A 72 -17.02 -13.69 21.91
CA ALA A 72 -17.41 -12.82 23.03
C ALA A 72 -17.92 -13.65 24.22
N GLU A 73 -18.81 -14.62 23.97
CA GLU A 73 -19.35 -15.50 25.01
C GLU A 73 -18.26 -16.38 25.65
N ASP A 74 -17.42 -17.04 24.85
CA ASP A 74 -16.33 -17.89 25.33
C ASP A 74 -15.32 -17.08 26.17
N THR A 75 -15.02 -15.86 25.75
CA THR A 75 -14.13 -14.95 26.49
C THR A 75 -14.76 -14.54 27.83
N PHE A 76 -16.06 -14.28 27.87
CA PHE A 76 -16.79 -14.02 29.10
C PHE A 76 -16.76 -15.21 30.06
N GLN A 77 -17.05 -16.42 29.56
CA GLN A 77 -17.01 -17.64 30.38
C GLN A 77 -15.59 -17.96 30.87
N TYR A 78 -14.57 -17.73 30.04
CA TYR A 78 -13.18 -17.90 30.41
C TYR A 78 -12.80 -17.05 31.64
N PHE A 79 -13.09 -15.75 31.62
CA PHE A 79 -12.79 -14.88 32.75
C PHE A 79 -13.67 -15.15 33.97
N LYS A 80 -14.94 -15.53 33.77
CA LYS A 80 -15.86 -15.91 34.85
C LYS A 80 -15.39 -17.16 35.62
N THR A 81 -14.91 -18.18 34.91
CA THR A 81 -14.45 -19.45 35.52
C THR A 81 -13.10 -19.35 36.21
N ARG A 82 -12.29 -18.33 35.85
CA ARG A 82 -10.96 -18.09 36.44
C ARG A 82 -10.99 -17.63 37.92
N GLY A 83 -12.17 -17.31 38.47
CA GLY A 83 -12.39 -17.22 39.91
C GLY A 83 -11.66 -16.07 40.63
N GLY A 84 -11.70 -14.85 40.07
CA GLY A 84 -11.09 -13.66 40.66
C GLY A 84 -11.75 -12.33 40.25
N LEU A 85 -11.27 -11.21 40.80
CA LEU A 85 -11.63 -9.87 40.36
C LEU A 85 -11.02 -9.60 38.97
N ILE A 86 -11.85 -9.22 38.01
CA ILE A 86 -11.39 -8.90 36.64
C ILE A 86 -10.52 -7.64 36.64
N ALA A 87 -9.30 -7.76 36.12
CA ALA A 87 -8.40 -6.62 35.95
C ALA A 87 -8.89 -5.67 34.86
N GLU A 88 -8.38 -4.43 34.83
CA GLU A 88 -8.74 -3.41 33.83
C GLU A 88 -8.58 -3.91 32.39
N ARG A 89 -7.52 -4.67 32.10
CA ARG A 89 -7.30 -5.26 30.77
C ARG A 89 -8.31 -6.35 30.41
N GLU A 90 -8.71 -7.17 31.37
CA GLU A 90 -9.72 -8.22 31.15
C GLU A 90 -11.10 -7.58 30.90
N GLN A 91 -11.43 -6.51 31.63
CA GLN A 91 -12.61 -5.68 31.33
C GLN A 91 -12.54 -5.11 29.92
N ALA A 92 -11.40 -4.55 29.51
CA ALA A 92 -11.21 -4.01 28.17
C ALA A 92 -11.42 -5.07 27.08
N ILE A 93 -10.92 -6.30 27.28
CA ILE A 93 -11.14 -7.42 26.35
C ILE A 93 -12.63 -7.73 26.22
N LEU A 94 -13.37 -7.84 27.33
CA LEU A 94 -14.81 -8.12 27.31
C LEU A 94 -15.58 -7.05 26.52
N PHE A 95 -15.35 -5.78 26.81
CA PHE A 95 -16.00 -4.68 26.10
C PHE A 95 -15.64 -4.65 24.61
N LYS A 96 -14.37 -4.91 24.26
CA LYS A 96 -13.92 -4.94 22.86
C LYS A 96 -14.47 -6.15 22.11
N ALA A 97 -14.64 -7.30 22.75
CA ALA A 97 -15.25 -8.48 22.14
C ALA A 97 -16.73 -8.22 21.79
N GLU A 98 -17.49 -7.65 22.73
CA GLU A 98 -18.88 -7.25 22.51
C GLU A 98 -19.01 -6.15 21.46
N ALA A 99 -18.14 -5.13 21.51
CA ALA A 99 -18.11 -4.07 20.50
C ALA A 99 -17.84 -4.61 19.10
N PHE A 100 -16.95 -5.60 18.97
CA PHE A 100 -16.66 -6.27 17.71
C PHE A 100 -17.85 -7.08 17.19
N ALA A 101 -18.50 -7.87 18.04
CA ALA A 101 -19.72 -8.61 17.66
C ALA A 101 -20.86 -7.65 17.25
N ALA A 102 -21.05 -6.55 17.99
CA ALA A 102 -22.00 -5.50 17.64
C ALA A 102 -21.67 -4.82 16.30
N SER A 103 -20.38 -4.58 16.03
CA SER A 103 -19.92 -4.04 14.75
C SER A 103 -20.22 -4.98 13.58
N CYS A 104 -20.07 -6.30 13.77
CA CYS A 104 -20.46 -7.30 12.77
C CYS A 104 -21.96 -7.21 12.44
N ARG A 105 -22.82 -7.14 13.47
CA ARG A 105 -24.27 -6.99 13.30
C ARG A 105 -24.66 -5.69 12.59
N LEU A 106 -23.96 -4.59 12.86
CA LEU A 106 -24.18 -3.34 12.14
C LEU A 106 -23.73 -3.47 10.68
N PHE A 107 -22.56 -4.05 10.43
CA PHE A 107 -22.05 -4.25 9.07
C PHE A 107 -22.99 -5.11 8.22
N ILE A 108 -23.55 -6.19 8.77
CA ILE A 108 -24.58 -7.00 8.11
C ILE A 108 -25.77 -6.14 7.69
N ARG A 109 -26.33 -5.34 8.62
CA ARG A 109 -27.45 -4.44 8.33
C ARG A 109 -27.13 -3.44 7.22
N LEU A 110 -25.92 -2.87 7.22
CA LEU A 110 -25.47 -1.96 6.16
C LEU A 110 -25.27 -2.68 4.82
N THR A 111 -24.92 -3.97 4.86
CA THR A 111 -24.73 -4.80 3.67
C THR A 111 -26.06 -5.26 3.08
N GLU A 112 -27.12 -5.38 3.86
CA GLU A 112 -28.43 -5.80 3.35
C GLU A 112 -29.05 -4.76 2.39
N GLU A 113 -29.54 -5.24 1.25
CA GLU A 113 -30.11 -4.43 0.15
C GLU A 113 -31.31 -3.58 0.55
N ARG A 114 -31.99 -3.96 1.64
CA ARG A 114 -33.25 -3.37 2.09
C ARG A 114 -33.11 -2.01 2.75
N THR A 115 -31.91 -1.59 3.11
CA THR A 115 -31.76 -0.48 4.06
C THR A 115 -31.80 0.91 3.42
N GLY A 116 -31.64 1.03 2.10
CA GLY A 116 -31.70 2.31 1.39
C GLY A 116 -30.68 3.37 1.83
N TYR A 117 -29.77 3.04 2.78
CA TYR A 117 -28.83 3.98 3.38
C TYR A 117 -27.78 4.48 2.39
N PHE A 118 -27.44 3.67 1.39
CA PHE A 118 -26.46 4.02 0.37
C PHE A 118 -27.16 4.17 -0.97
N SER A 119 -26.91 5.31 -1.64
CA SER A 119 -27.30 5.44 -3.03
C SER A 119 -26.55 4.39 -3.86
N ALA A 120 -27.17 3.90 -4.93
CA ALA A 120 -26.57 2.89 -5.81
C ALA A 120 -25.19 3.33 -6.34
N GLN A 121 -24.98 4.64 -6.51
CA GLN A 121 -23.72 5.23 -6.99
C GLN A 121 -22.58 5.16 -5.96
N TYR A 122 -22.88 5.20 -4.66
CA TYR A 122 -21.87 5.21 -3.58
C TYR A 122 -21.88 3.93 -2.73
N LEU A 123 -22.74 2.96 -3.07
CA LEU A 123 -22.89 1.70 -2.33
C LEU A 123 -21.56 1.04 -2.02
N ARG A 124 -20.70 0.88 -3.03
CA ARG A 124 -19.39 0.23 -2.89
C ARG A 124 -18.50 0.97 -1.90
N THR A 125 -18.30 2.27 -2.12
CA THR A 125 -17.39 3.09 -1.32
C THR A 125 -17.84 3.12 0.13
N ASN A 126 -19.13 3.35 0.36
CA ASN A 126 -19.68 3.40 1.71
C ASN A 126 -19.61 2.04 2.41
N LEU A 127 -19.85 0.95 1.68
CA LEU A 127 -19.75 -0.41 2.22
C LEU A 127 -18.30 -0.76 2.57
N PHE A 128 -17.32 -0.36 1.74
CA PHE A 128 -15.91 -0.53 2.08
C PHE A 128 -15.50 0.30 3.29
N GLN A 129 -15.98 1.54 3.43
CA GLN A 129 -15.73 2.34 4.62
C GLN A 129 -16.33 1.69 5.88
N ALA A 130 -17.54 1.13 5.79
CA ALA A 130 -18.13 0.35 6.88
C ALA A 130 -17.27 -0.88 7.24
N PHE A 131 -16.69 -1.54 6.25
CA PHE A 131 -15.75 -2.64 6.46
C PHE A 131 -14.46 -2.18 7.16
N VAL A 132 -13.92 -1.00 6.84
CA VAL A 132 -12.75 -0.43 7.54
C VAL A 132 -13.03 -0.22 9.03
N TYR A 133 -14.23 0.28 9.38
CA TYR A 133 -14.63 0.41 10.80
C TYR A 133 -14.73 -0.94 11.50
N LEU A 134 -15.34 -1.94 10.85
CA LEU A 134 -15.42 -3.31 11.37
C LEU A 134 -14.04 -3.90 11.63
N SER A 135 -13.13 -3.80 10.64
CA SER A 135 -11.76 -4.31 10.76
C SER A 135 -11.00 -3.61 11.88
N ARG A 136 -11.14 -2.28 12.03
CA ARG A 136 -10.53 -1.55 13.15
C ARG A 136 -11.00 -2.07 14.51
N SER A 137 -12.30 -2.34 14.67
CA SER A 137 -12.83 -2.93 15.91
C SER A 137 -12.19 -4.30 16.21
N PHE A 138 -11.93 -5.11 15.19
CA PHE A 138 -11.23 -6.39 15.35
C PHE A 138 -9.78 -6.20 15.81
N TYR A 139 -9.02 -5.31 15.16
CA TYR A 139 -7.63 -5.05 15.55
C TYR A 139 -7.47 -4.54 16.96
N GLU A 140 -8.38 -3.67 17.38
CA GLU A 140 -8.38 -3.16 18.75
C GLU A 140 -8.62 -4.27 19.77
N LEU A 141 -9.53 -5.21 19.47
CA LEU A 141 -9.75 -6.41 20.29
C LEU A 141 -8.53 -7.32 20.31
N GLU A 142 -8.02 -7.66 19.12
CA GLU A 142 -6.90 -8.57 18.94
C GLU A 142 -5.64 -8.06 19.66
N LYS A 143 -5.35 -6.76 19.56
CA LYS A 143 -4.24 -6.12 20.27
C LYS A 143 -4.34 -6.31 21.78
N GLU A 144 -5.53 -6.12 22.35
CA GLU A 144 -5.75 -6.23 23.80
C GLU A 144 -5.62 -7.69 24.28
N MET A 145 -6.17 -8.62 23.50
CA MET A 145 -6.04 -10.06 23.72
C MET A 145 -4.57 -10.52 23.67
N HIS A 146 -3.78 -10.03 22.69
CA HIS A 146 -2.34 -10.27 22.61
C HIS A 146 -1.58 -9.69 23.79
N GLY A 147 -1.88 -8.44 24.18
CA GLY A 147 -1.27 -7.79 25.33
C GLY A 147 -1.54 -8.49 26.68
N SER A 148 -2.56 -9.35 26.73
CA SER A 148 -2.99 -10.09 27.93
C SER A 148 -2.73 -11.60 27.85
N GLY A 149 -2.13 -12.09 26.76
CA GLY A 149 -1.82 -13.51 26.56
C GLY A 149 -3.04 -14.40 26.30
N VAL A 150 -4.18 -13.84 25.89
CA VAL A 150 -5.44 -14.57 25.62
C VAL A 150 -5.55 -14.81 24.12
N MET A 151 -5.36 -16.05 23.66
CA MET A 151 -5.33 -16.42 22.24
C MET A 151 -6.33 -17.54 21.88
N PRO A 152 -7.64 -17.24 21.82
CA PRO A 152 -8.62 -18.23 21.39
C PRO A 152 -8.49 -18.49 19.88
N TYR A 153 -8.70 -19.75 19.46
CA TYR A 153 -8.68 -20.12 18.03
C TYR A 153 -9.66 -19.30 17.19
N ALA A 154 -10.81 -18.93 17.75
CA ALA A 154 -11.80 -18.08 17.10
C ALA A 154 -11.26 -16.71 16.65
N LEU A 155 -10.18 -16.20 17.27
CA LEU A 155 -9.52 -14.95 16.85
C LEU A 155 -8.89 -15.11 15.45
N ALA A 156 -8.23 -16.25 15.20
CA ALA A 156 -7.65 -16.56 13.90
C ALA A 156 -8.74 -16.77 12.84
N ASP A 157 -9.88 -17.35 13.22
CA ASP A 157 -11.03 -17.55 12.33
C ASP A 157 -11.66 -16.23 11.90
N CYS A 158 -11.87 -15.31 12.84
CA CYS A 158 -12.31 -13.94 12.57
C CYS A 158 -11.37 -13.24 11.59
N ARG A 159 -10.06 -13.31 11.83
CA ARG A 159 -9.06 -12.72 10.92
C ARG A 159 -9.15 -13.31 9.51
N ARG A 160 -9.25 -14.65 9.38
CA ARG A 160 -9.41 -15.33 8.08
C ARG A 160 -10.67 -14.90 7.34
N LEU A 161 -11.78 -14.70 8.04
CA LEU A 161 -13.04 -14.23 7.44
C LEU A 161 -12.95 -12.77 7.00
N LEU A 162 -12.37 -11.89 7.82
CA LEU A 162 -12.10 -10.50 7.45
C LEU A 162 -11.19 -10.40 6.21
N ASP A 163 -10.15 -11.24 6.12
CA ASP A 163 -9.28 -11.33 4.94
C ASP A 163 -10.05 -11.75 3.68
N ARG A 164 -11.04 -12.66 3.81
CA ARG A 164 -11.89 -13.08 2.70
C ARG A 164 -12.79 -11.93 2.25
N ILE A 165 -13.42 -11.21 3.19
CA ILE A 165 -14.25 -10.04 2.91
C ILE A 165 -13.42 -8.96 2.17
N ASP A 166 -12.22 -8.67 2.65
CA ASP A 166 -11.33 -7.68 2.04
C ASP A 166 -10.94 -8.06 0.59
N ARG A 167 -10.72 -9.35 0.32
CA ARG A 167 -10.46 -9.83 -1.06
C ARG A 167 -11.66 -9.63 -1.99
N GLU A 168 -12.89 -9.79 -1.49
CA GLU A 168 -14.08 -9.49 -2.28
C GLU A 168 -14.09 -8.01 -2.70
N PHE A 169 -13.70 -7.10 -1.80
CA PHE A 169 -13.54 -5.69 -2.13
C PHE A 169 -12.40 -5.44 -3.12
N SER A 170 -11.26 -6.14 -3.04
CA SER A 170 -10.17 -6.00 -4.02
C SER A 170 -10.60 -6.29 -5.44
N SER A 171 -11.57 -7.19 -5.62
CA SER A 171 -12.11 -7.54 -6.94
C SER A 171 -12.99 -6.43 -7.54
N TRP A 172 -13.46 -5.46 -6.73
CA TRP A 172 -14.40 -4.40 -7.11
C TRP A 172 -13.67 -3.14 -7.60
N PRO A 173 -13.55 -2.92 -8.92
CA PRO A 173 -12.69 -1.88 -9.48
C PRO A 173 -13.17 -0.48 -9.14
N ALA A 174 -12.28 0.32 -8.54
CA ALA A 174 -12.66 1.48 -7.76
C ALA A 174 -11.47 2.36 -7.37
N GLU A 175 -11.41 3.60 -7.88
CA GLU A 175 -10.28 4.50 -7.59
C GLU A 175 -10.20 4.93 -6.12
N ASP A 176 -11.29 4.82 -5.37
CA ASP A 176 -11.42 5.20 -3.96
C ASP A 176 -11.40 4.01 -2.98
N ASN A 177 -11.30 2.78 -3.50
CA ASN A 177 -11.27 1.56 -2.70
C ASN A 177 -9.83 1.10 -2.49
N LEU A 178 -9.36 1.21 -1.25
CA LEU A 178 -7.99 0.84 -0.89
C LEU A 178 -7.68 -0.63 -1.19
N ALA A 179 -8.67 -1.53 -1.08
CA ALA A 179 -8.48 -2.94 -1.39
C ALA A 179 -8.21 -3.19 -2.88
N TYR A 180 -8.79 -2.38 -3.77
CA TYR A 180 -8.50 -2.43 -5.20
C TYR A 180 -7.16 -1.78 -5.55
N LEU A 181 -6.77 -0.74 -4.80
CA LEU A 181 -5.49 -0.06 -4.97
C LEU A 181 -4.31 -0.88 -4.44
N HIS A 182 -4.55 -1.94 -3.67
CA HIS A 182 -3.50 -2.83 -3.19
C HIS A 182 -2.63 -3.33 -4.36
N GLN A 183 -1.33 -3.18 -4.21
CA GLN A 183 -0.34 -3.48 -5.24
C GLN A 183 -0.40 -2.65 -6.52
N LYS A 184 -1.17 -1.57 -6.56
CA LYS A 184 -1.14 -0.59 -7.64
C LYS A 184 -0.22 0.57 -7.28
N TYR A 185 0.27 1.25 -8.31
CA TYR A 185 0.90 2.54 -8.13
C TYR A 185 -0.19 3.59 -8.09
N VAL A 186 -0.08 4.53 -7.15
CA VAL A 186 -1.09 5.55 -6.94
C VAL A 186 -0.43 6.91 -6.99
N LYS A 187 -1.07 7.85 -7.67
CA LYS A 187 -0.59 9.23 -7.79
C LYS A 187 -1.69 10.22 -7.44
N GLY A 188 -1.33 11.19 -6.61
CA GLY A 188 -2.16 12.36 -6.27
C GLY A 188 -1.80 13.59 -7.10
N ALA A 189 -2.23 14.76 -6.64
CA ALA A 189 -1.95 16.02 -7.33
C ALA A 189 -0.47 16.42 -7.27
N ASN A 190 0.24 15.98 -6.22
CA ASN A 190 1.61 16.40 -5.88
C ASN A 190 2.74 15.76 -6.70
N GLN A 191 2.42 15.10 -7.82
CA GLN A 191 3.33 14.36 -8.71
C GLN A 191 4.08 13.17 -8.09
N THR A 192 4.00 12.95 -6.77
CA THR A 192 4.59 11.80 -6.10
C THR A 192 3.81 10.53 -6.41
N VAL A 193 4.54 9.44 -6.65
CA VAL A 193 3.96 8.11 -6.85
C VAL A 193 4.12 7.33 -5.55
N TYR A 194 3.07 6.64 -5.16
CA TYR A 194 2.99 5.80 -3.97
C TYR A 194 2.67 4.36 -4.36
N MET A 195 3.08 3.43 -3.51
CA MET A 195 2.63 2.04 -3.50
C MET A 195 1.70 1.83 -2.32
N ILE A 196 0.56 1.18 -2.54
CA ILE A 196 -0.38 0.83 -1.46
C ILE A 196 -0.16 -0.61 -1.05
N GLU A 197 0.33 -0.79 0.17
CA GLU A 197 0.55 -2.10 0.80
C GLU A 197 -0.58 -2.40 1.78
N ARG A 198 -1.01 -3.66 1.81
CA ARG A 198 -1.98 -4.16 2.78
C ARG A 198 -1.22 -4.83 3.91
N LEU A 199 -1.40 -4.33 5.13
CA LEU A 199 -0.83 -4.95 6.34
C LEU A 199 -1.78 -5.99 6.97
N GLY A 200 -3.07 -5.88 6.68
CA GLY A 200 -4.09 -6.88 6.96
C GLY A 200 -5.49 -6.35 6.59
N PRO A 201 -6.58 -7.02 6.99
CA PRO A 201 -7.92 -6.70 6.49
C PRO A 201 -8.30 -5.24 6.77
N GLY A 202 -8.57 -4.45 5.74
CA GLY A 202 -8.96 -3.04 5.93
C GLY A 202 -7.83 -2.10 6.40
N LEU A 203 -6.59 -2.58 6.60
CA LEU A 203 -5.44 -1.77 6.97
C LEU A 203 -4.44 -1.65 5.82
N TYR A 204 -4.25 -0.41 5.39
CA TYR A 204 -3.42 -0.06 4.25
C TYR A 204 -2.43 1.03 4.62
N VAL A 205 -1.23 0.94 4.07
CA VAL A 205 -0.16 1.93 4.23
C VAL A 205 0.28 2.39 2.84
N ARG A 206 0.60 3.68 2.72
CA ARG A 206 1.20 4.23 1.51
C ARG A 206 2.71 4.34 1.66
N HIS A 207 3.45 3.89 0.65
CA HIS A 207 4.90 3.98 0.57
C HIS A 207 5.27 4.90 -0.59
N ALA A 208 5.93 6.02 -0.29
CA ALA A 208 6.41 6.93 -1.33
C ALA A 208 7.62 6.33 -2.04
N PHE A 209 7.69 6.46 -3.37
CA PHE A 209 8.92 6.18 -4.10
C PHE A 209 9.85 7.38 -4.05
N LYS A 210 11.13 7.16 -3.72
CA LYS A 210 12.14 8.22 -3.68
C LYS A 210 12.30 8.93 -5.03
N ASN A 211 12.32 8.16 -6.11
CA ASN A 211 12.56 8.63 -7.46
C ASN A 211 12.03 7.63 -8.51
N LEU A 212 12.13 8.02 -9.78
CA LEU A 212 11.73 7.20 -10.93
C LEU A 212 12.47 5.85 -10.98
N GLU A 213 13.74 5.85 -10.59
CA GLU A 213 14.55 4.64 -10.52
C GLU A 213 13.94 3.59 -9.59
N SER A 214 13.57 4.01 -8.37
CA SER A 214 13.00 3.13 -7.36
C SER A 214 11.71 2.49 -7.85
N LEU A 215 10.86 3.24 -8.54
CA LEU A 215 9.62 2.74 -9.15
C LEU A 215 9.90 1.66 -10.20
N TYR A 216 10.80 1.91 -11.15
CA TYR A 216 11.14 0.93 -12.18
C TYR A 216 11.79 -0.32 -11.59
N ARG A 217 12.72 -0.15 -10.64
CA ARG A 217 13.37 -1.28 -9.97
C ARG A 217 12.37 -2.15 -9.22
N TYR A 218 11.46 -1.52 -8.49
CA TYR A 218 10.37 -2.20 -7.79
C TYR A 218 9.47 -2.97 -8.75
N ASN A 219 9.10 -2.36 -9.89
CA ASN A 219 8.27 -3.00 -10.91
C ASN A 219 8.91 -4.29 -11.48
N TYR A 220 10.22 -4.26 -11.70
CA TYR A 220 10.98 -5.45 -12.11
C TYR A 220 11.03 -6.52 -11.02
N ASN A 221 11.18 -6.14 -9.75
CA ASN A 221 11.13 -7.10 -8.62
C ASN A 221 9.78 -7.83 -8.56
N LEU A 222 8.68 -7.15 -8.93
CA LEU A 222 7.35 -7.75 -9.05
C LEU A 222 7.11 -8.53 -10.35
N LYS A 223 8.12 -8.67 -11.22
CA LYS A 223 8.01 -9.33 -12.54
C LYS A 223 6.95 -8.72 -13.45
N ARG A 224 6.70 -7.41 -13.32
CA ARG A 224 5.73 -6.65 -14.13
C ARG A 224 6.31 -6.06 -15.41
N GLY A 225 7.62 -6.23 -15.62
CA GLY A 225 8.32 -5.78 -16.82
C GLY A 225 8.68 -4.29 -16.80
N LYS A 226 8.77 -3.70 -18.00
CA LYS A 226 9.36 -2.36 -18.22
C LYS A 226 8.40 -1.19 -18.13
N ASP A 227 7.09 -1.45 -18.03
CA ASP A 227 6.08 -0.39 -18.01
C ASP A 227 5.35 -0.39 -16.65
N PRO A 228 5.84 0.39 -15.66
CA PRO A 228 5.14 0.55 -14.40
C PRO A 228 3.82 1.32 -14.56
N TRP A 229 3.69 2.17 -15.58
CA TRP A 229 2.55 3.07 -15.73
C TRP A 229 1.25 2.35 -16.06
N LYS A 230 1.34 1.13 -16.63
CA LYS A 230 0.21 0.21 -16.77
C LYS A 230 -0.52 -0.08 -15.46
N TYR A 231 0.16 0.08 -14.31
CA TYR A 231 -0.39 -0.18 -12.98
C TYR A 231 -0.68 1.11 -12.20
N LEU A 232 -0.55 2.28 -12.84
CA LEU A 232 -0.80 3.57 -12.22
C LEU A 232 -2.30 3.87 -12.18
N VAL A 233 -2.78 4.27 -11.01
CA VAL A 233 -4.13 4.79 -10.79
C VAL A 233 -4.01 6.21 -10.21
N VAL A 234 -4.79 7.13 -10.76
CA VAL A 234 -4.90 8.48 -10.22
C VAL A 234 -6.02 8.50 -9.20
N VAL A 235 -5.77 9.08 -8.02
CA VAL A 235 -6.78 9.15 -6.95
C VAL A 235 -6.82 10.56 -6.35
N SER A 236 -7.86 10.84 -5.59
CA SER A 236 -7.98 12.11 -4.87
C SER A 236 -6.94 12.23 -3.76
N GLU A 237 -6.49 13.47 -3.49
CA GLU A 237 -5.57 13.74 -2.39
C GLU A 237 -6.18 13.37 -1.03
N ALA A 238 -7.50 13.47 -0.90
CA ALA A 238 -8.22 13.07 0.30
C ALA A 238 -7.97 11.58 0.63
N VAL A 239 -8.07 10.69 -0.35
CA VAL A 239 -7.80 9.26 -0.16
C VAL A 239 -6.34 9.04 0.27
N LEU A 240 -5.37 9.66 -0.41
CA LEU A 240 -3.96 9.53 -0.08
C LEU A 240 -3.60 10.08 1.30
N SER A 241 -4.16 11.22 1.68
CA SER A 241 -3.91 11.86 2.97
C SER A 241 -4.50 11.09 4.15
N SER A 242 -5.52 10.25 3.91
CA SER A 242 -6.13 9.41 4.93
C SER A 242 -5.28 8.18 5.29
N LEU A 243 -4.34 7.81 4.43
CA LEU A 243 -3.48 6.64 4.62
C LEU A 243 -2.27 6.99 5.50
N PRO A 244 -1.94 6.13 6.50
CA PRO A 244 -0.67 6.23 7.20
C PRO A 244 0.49 6.09 6.22
N GLU A 245 1.53 6.89 6.45
CA GLU A 245 2.76 6.87 5.66
C GLU A 245 3.72 5.81 6.20
N GLY A 246 4.16 4.93 5.31
CA GLY A 246 5.15 3.90 5.59
C GLY A 246 6.55 4.30 5.19
N GLU A 247 7.48 3.34 5.22
CA GLU A 247 8.85 3.58 4.79
C GLU A 247 8.93 3.94 3.30
N MET A 248 9.79 4.90 2.98
CA MET A 248 10.06 5.30 1.61
C MET A 248 10.78 4.18 0.87
N ILE A 249 10.31 3.86 -0.35
CA ILE A 249 10.96 2.89 -1.21
C ILE A 249 12.12 3.57 -1.92
N GLU A 250 13.33 3.16 -1.51
CA GLU A 250 14.60 3.57 -2.11
C GLU A 250 15.31 2.34 -2.66
N LEU A 251 15.22 2.15 -3.99
CA LEU A 251 15.87 1.05 -4.70
C LEU A 251 16.71 1.59 -5.84
N ASN A 252 17.73 0.82 -6.22
CA ASN A 252 18.61 1.15 -7.34
C ASN A 252 18.90 -0.08 -8.23
N PHE A 253 19.56 0.16 -9.35
CA PHE A 253 19.95 -0.88 -10.32
C PHE A 253 21.34 -1.49 -10.08
N GLU A 254 21.96 -1.29 -8.91
CA GLU A 254 23.29 -1.85 -8.62
C GLU A 254 23.35 -3.36 -8.89
N GLY A 255 24.38 -3.79 -9.61
CA GLY A 255 24.58 -5.17 -10.06
C GLY A 255 23.66 -5.64 -11.20
N CYS A 256 22.84 -4.74 -11.77
CA CYS A 256 21.92 -5.08 -12.86
C CYS A 256 22.49 -4.70 -14.24
N LEU A 257 22.15 -5.52 -15.24
CA LEU A 257 22.32 -5.18 -16.64
C LEU A 257 21.15 -4.32 -17.09
N VAL A 258 21.44 -3.13 -17.60
CA VAL A 258 20.42 -2.17 -18.02
C VAL A 258 20.67 -1.68 -19.43
N MET A 259 19.59 -1.28 -20.09
CA MET A 259 19.62 -0.59 -21.37
C MET A 259 18.53 0.47 -21.40
N GLU A 260 18.68 1.46 -22.28
CA GLU A 260 17.67 2.49 -22.47
C GLU A 260 16.38 1.91 -23.06
N LEU A 261 15.23 2.33 -22.52
CA LEU A 261 13.89 2.00 -23.02
C LEU A 261 13.72 2.51 -24.47
N GLY A 262 13.27 1.66 -25.39
CA GLY A 262 13.05 2.06 -26.78
C GLY A 262 12.90 0.89 -27.75
N SER A 263 12.80 1.20 -29.04
CA SER A 263 12.64 0.22 -30.14
C SER A 263 13.87 0.13 -31.06
N GLY A 264 14.91 0.93 -30.81
CA GLY A 264 16.13 0.93 -31.63
C GLY A 264 16.90 -0.40 -31.58
N THR A 265 17.49 -0.78 -32.71
CA THR A 265 18.16 -2.07 -32.94
C THR A 265 19.64 -2.12 -32.55
N ASN A 266 20.21 -1.05 -32.00
CA ASN A 266 21.63 -1.01 -31.59
C ASN A 266 21.82 -0.23 -30.28
N ARG A 267 21.06 -0.58 -29.25
CA ARG A 267 21.12 0.08 -27.95
C ARG A 267 22.25 -0.52 -27.10
N PRO A 268 23.16 0.31 -26.56
CA PRO A 268 24.22 -0.18 -25.70
C PRO A 268 23.66 -0.74 -24.39
N VAL A 269 24.27 -1.83 -23.92
CA VAL A 269 23.98 -2.43 -22.61
C VAL A 269 25.05 -1.99 -21.63
N TYR A 270 24.61 -1.67 -20.41
CA TYR A 270 25.47 -1.25 -19.31
C TYR A 270 25.31 -2.18 -18.13
N LEU A 271 26.40 -2.41 -17.39
CA LEU A 271 26.33 -2.93 -16.02
C LEU A 271 26.37 -1.74 -15.06
N ILE A 272 25.42 -1.67 -14.14
CA ILE A 272 25.51 -0.71 -13.03
C ILE A 272 26.38 -1.32 -11.93
N GLU A 273 27.50 -0.67 -11.63
CA GLU A 273 28.45 -1.13 -10.61
C GLU A 273 29.12 0.07 -9.92
N LYS A 274 29.15 0.04 -8.59
CA LYS A 274 29.67 1.09 -7.71
C LYS A 274 29.05 2.46 -8.03
N GLY A 275 27.76 2.48 -8.33
CA GLY A 275 27.04 3.70 -8.69
C GLY A 275 27.44 4.31 -10.04
N LYS A 276 28.07 3.54 -10.94
CA LYS A 276 28.42 3.97 -12.31
C LYS A 276 27.76 3.05 -13.34
N LYS A 277 27.45 3.58 -14.53
CA LYS A 277 27.09 2.76 -15.69
C LYS A 277 28.33 2.41 -16.48
N ARG A 278 28.63 1.11 -16.60
CA ARG A 278 29.82 0.60 -17.31
C ARG A 278 29.38 -0.04 -18.62
N PRO A 279 29.76 0.51 -19.79
CA PRO A 279 29.34 -0.04 -21.07
C PRO A 279 29.99 -1.41 -21.32
N LEU A 280 29.22 -2.35 -21.87
CA LEU A 280 29.77 -3.63 -22.34
C LEU A 280 30.32 -3.46 -23.75
N THR A 281 31.57 -3.86 -23.98
CA THR A 281 32.21 -3.70 -25.30
C THR A 281 31.88 -4.81 -26.28
N THR A 282 31.51 -6.00 -25.78
CA THR A 282 31.26 -7.17 -26.64
C THR A 282 30.03 -8.00 -26.20
N PRO A 283 29.31 -8.63 -27.14
CA PRO A 283 28.21 -9.55 -26.81
C PRO A 283 28.61 -10.75 -25.94
N GLN A 284 29.87 -11.18 -26.01
CA GLN A 284 30.41 -12.28 -25.22
C GLN A 284 30.39 -11.96 -23.72
N VAL A 285 30.65 -10.70 -23.35
CA VAL A 285 30.55 -10.24 -21.95
C VAL A 285 29.11 -10.33 -21.46
N LEU A 286 28.15 -9.89 -22.28
CA LEU A 286 26.73 -9.99 -21.94
C LEU A 286 26.33 -11.45 -21.68
N GLN A 287 26.77 -12.37 -22.54
CA GLN A 287 26.49 -13.80 -22.35
C GLN A 287 27.03 -14.34 -21.02
N ARG A 288 28.26 -13.95 -20.64
CA ARG A 288 28.86 -14.34 -19.35
C ARG A 288 28.10 -13.80 -18.14
N LEU A 289 27.48 -12.62 -18.28
CA LEU A 289 26.71 -11.97 -17.21
C LEU A 289 25.26 -12.46 -17.13
N GLY A 290 24.87 -13.42 -17.98
CA GLY A 290 23.58 -14.10 -17.98
C GLY A 290 22.67 -13.77 -19.17
N GLY A 291 23.20 -13.07 -20.16
CA GLY A 291 22.55 -12.84 -21.45
C GLY A 291 21.41 -11.83 -21.42
N TRP A 292 20.70 -11.73 -22.55
CA TRP A 292 19.61 -10.78 -22.78
C TRP A 292 18.44 -10.93 -21.81
N LEU A 293 18.21 -12.13 -21.27
CA LEU A 293 17.14 -12.39 -20.30
C LEU A 293 17.31 -11.60 -18.99
N ARG A 294 18.52 -11.13 -18.67
CA ARG A 294 18.81 -10.34 -17.48
C ARG A 294 18.84 -8.84 -17.73
N VAL A 295 18.72 -8.41 -18.98
CA VAL A 295 18.78 -6.99 -19.34
C VAL A 295 17.44 -6.33 -19.03
N MET A 296 17.48 -5.27 -18.24
CA MET A 296 16.33 -4.46 -17.89
C MET A 296 16.31 -3.19 -18.74
N GLU A 297 15.15 -2.86 -19.30
CA GLU A 297 14.94 -1.62 -20.04
C GLU A 297 14.48 -0.52 -19.07
N ILE A 298 15.22 0.58 -19.01
CA ILE A 298 14.97 1.68 -18.08
C ILE A 298 14.88 3.04 -18.82
N PRO A 299 14.18 4.04 -18.27
CA PRO A 299 14.07 5.35 -18.88
C PRO A 299 15.44 6.01 -19.07
N ALA A 300 15.56 6.83 -20.12
CA ALA A 300 16.78 7.55 -20.44
C ALA A 300 17.24 8.42 -19.26
N GLU A 301 16.31 9.04 -18.54
CA GLU A 301 16.56 9.91 -17.41
C GLU A 301 17.23 9.14 -16.25
N VAL A 302 16.79 7.91 -16.00
CA VAL A 302 17.41 7.04 -14.98
C VAL A 302 18.79 6.57 -15.45
N LEU A 303 18.93 6.18 -16.71
CA LEU A 303 20.24 5.77 -17.23
C LEU A 303 21.25 6.94 -17.24
N GLN A 304 20.79 8.16 -17.50
CA GLN A 304 21.63 9.36 -17.54
C GLN A 304 22.05 9.86 -16.16
N SER A 305 21.30 9.54 -15.10
CA SER A 305 21.71 9.92 -13.72
C SER A 305 22.96 9.18 -13.25
N TYR A 306 23.30 8.06 -13.88
CA TYR A 306 24.52 7.32 -13.61
C TYR A 306 25.73 7.90 -14.35
N PRO A 307 26.83 8.26 -13.65
CA PRO A 307 28.08 8.62 -14.30
C PRO A 307 28.63 7.43 -15.10
N VAL A 308 29.28 7.72 -16.22
CA VAL A 308 29.93 6.69 -17.05
C VAL A 308 31.18 6.17 -16.32
N GLY A 309 31.28 4.86 -16.20
CA GLY A 309 32.47 4.17 -15.70
C GLY A 309 33.26 3.48 -16.81
N GLU A 310 34.38 2.87 -16.44
CA GLU A 310 35.24 2.14 -17.38
C GLU A 310 34.48 1.00 -18.08
N PRO A 311 34.67 0.78 -19.38
CA PRO A 311 34.05 -0.32 -20.09
C PRO A 311 34.40 -1.70 -19.51
N ILE A 312 33.57 -2.69 -19.80
CA ILE A 312 33.79 -4.10 -19.45
C ILE A 312 34.05 -4.88 -20.74
N ASN A 313 35.17 -5.62 -20.75
CA ASN A 313 35.68 -6.40 -21.88
C ASN A 313 35.56 -7.91 -21.66
#